data_AF-A0A7S4SAU0-F1
#
_entry.id   AF-A0A7S4SAU0-F1
#
_cell.length_a   1.000
_cell.length_b   1.000
_cell.length_c   1.000
_cell.angle_alpha   90.00
_cell.angle_beta   90.00
_cell.angle_gamma   90.00
#
_symmetry.space_group_name_H-M   'P 1'
#
loop_
_entity.id
_entity.type
_entity.pdbx_description
1 polymer ?
#
loop_
_entity_poly.entity_id
_entity_poly.type
_entity_poly.pdbx_seq_one_letter_code
_entity_poly.pdbx_strand_id
1 'polypeptide(L)'
;KPIAHKVPGETGARVGYAPKPDSEELELWWPILLGLSRTVGDRRQSVRIKGLVTMLGVINQHFFANSPTEPKNDEDSDDEMEPTTSPQHGDLQTLQLIFRGVLTPILEYAETDMTKGVGSAPLLSNDFERFITRKPSPAVTTDSKDSWIDTTFEHLMDGCVSMCLRSMDLYKSDALVEEVLAMLNSCLISDSGALAVLGLRKLHQFITEEISKEFLSDDTWATVCHMLRRCLSVRGLPPPTSNVATETKGNNSGNEDEEIEKRREAKIMMDEFVLEERVLSSRRYIGSCATEIIGSLLSNNTYSQCMGLGWYLFLTTGLGNGIYEWEAAAKIMDSHAELDQNGSSHP
;
A
#
# COMPACT_ATOMS: atom_id res chain seq x y z
N LYS A 1 -73.27 39.58 37.41
CA LYS A 1 -72.73 39.17 36.08
C LYS A 1 -72.38 40.43 35.31
N PRO A 2 -71.30 40.49 34.49
CA PRO A 2 -70.26 39.48 34.19
C PRO A 2 -68.85 39.95 34.65
N ILE A 3 -67.89 39.11 35.08
CA ILE A 3 -67.13 38.02 34.42
C ILE A 3 -66.20 38.54 33.30
N ALA A 4 -64.93 38.72 33.65
CA ALA A 4 -63.83 39.01 32.72
C ALA A 4 -63.28 37.71 32.12
N HIS A 5 -63.30 37.62 30.79
CA HIS A 5 -62.66 36.54 30.04
C HIS A 5 -61.21 36.92 29.71
N LYS A 6 -60.29 36.02 30.09
CA LYS A 6 -58.87 36.02 29.70
C LYS A 6 -58.76 35.19 28.41
N VAL A 7 -58.22 35.78 27.35
CA VAL A 7 -57.90 35.10 26.08
C VAL A 7 -56.53 34.44 26.22
N PRO A 8 -56.34 33.16 25.85
CA PRO A 8 -55.03 32.50 25.86
C PRO A 8 -54.24 32.79 24.58
N GLY A 9 -52.93 32.95 24.78
CA GLY A 9 -51.95 33.37 23.78
C GLY A 9 -51.66 32.34 22.70
N GLU A 10 -51.16 32.91 21.60
CA GLU A 10 -50.65 32.28 20.40
C GLU A 10 -49.56 31.25 20.70
N THR A 11 -49.78 30.03 20.24
CA THR A 11 -48.78 28.97 20.18
C THR A 11 -47.81 29.27 19.03
N GLY A 12 -46.68 29.90 19.36
CA GLY A 12 -45.51 29.92 18.49
C GLY A 12 -45.01 28.49 18.30
N ALA A 13 -45.15 27.97 17.08
CA ALA A 13 -44.54 26.72 16.67
C ALA A 13 -43.01 26.87 16.73
N ARG A 14 -42.41 26.26 17.76
CA ARG A 14 -40.96 26.10 17.85
C ARG A 14 -40.51 25.23 16.68
N VAL A 15 -39.74 25.84 15.78
CA VAL A 15 -38.85 25.16 14.84
C VAL A 15 -38.02 24.16 15.67
N GLY A 16 -38.28 22.87 15.45
CA GLY A 16 -37.53 21.80 16.07
C GLY A 16 -36.15 21.74 15.47
N TYR A 17 -35.17 22.34 16.15
CA TYR A 17 -33.76 22.04 15.90
C TYR A 17 -33.56 20.55 16.19
N ALA A 18 -33.13 19.79 15.18
CA ALA A 18 -32.63 18.45 15.40
C ALA A 18 -31.50 18.53 16.45
N PRO A 19 -31.52 17.68 17.49
CA PRO A 19 -30.47 17.69 18.49
C PRO A 19 -29.14 17.37 17.81
N LYS A 20 -28.09 18.12 18.16
CA LYS A 20 -26.71 17.71 17.87
C LYS A 20 -26.54 16.27 18.39
N PRO A 21 -25.87 15.36 17.64
CA PRO A 21 -25.44 14.11 18.24
C PRO A 21 -24.57 14.46 19.45
N ASP A 22 -25.02 14.05 20.63
CA ASP A 22 -24.29 14.26 21.88
C ASP A 22 -22.93 13.59 21.75
N SER A 23 -21.88 14.20 22.31
CA SER A 23 -20.49 13.69 22.22
C SER A 23 -20.33 12.24 22.72
N GLU A 24 -21.30 11.73 23.49
CA GLU A 24 -21.38 10.33 23.94
C GLU A 24 -21.59 9.34 22.77
N GLU A 25 -22.28 9.71 21.68
CA GLU A 25 -22.41 8.85 20.49
C GLU A 25 -21.07 8.71 19.75
N LEU A 26 -20.25 9.78 19.78
CA LEU A 26 -18.88 9.77 19.26
C LEU A 26 -17.92 8.89 20.09
N GLU A 27 -18.22 8.54 21.34
CA GLU A 27 -17.37 7.65 22.14
C GLU A 27 -17.64 6.16 21.84
N LEU A 28 -18.80 5.81 21.26
CA LEU A 28 -19.22 4.42 21.09
C LEU A 28 -18.76 3.78 19.77
N TRP A 29 -18.53 4.56 18.71
CA TRP A 29 -18.18 3.99 17.41
C TRP A 29 -16.74 3.47 17.34
N TRP A 30 -15.78 4.06 18.07
CA TRP A 30 -14.39 3.61 18.03
C TRP A 30 -14.22 2.17 18.55
N PRO A 31 -14.76 1.78 19.73
CA PRO A 31 -14.78 0.38 20.16
C PRO A 31 -15.49 -0.56 19.18
N ILE A 32 -16.54 -0.09 18.50
CA ILE A 32 -17.27 -0.88 17.50
C ILE A 32 -16.38 -1.14 16.27
N LEU A 33 -15.74 -0.10 15.72
CA LEU A 33 -14.84 -0.25 14.58
C LEU A 33 -13.64 -1.14 14.92
N LEU A 34 -13.06 -1.01 16.12
CA LEU A 34 -12.00 -1.90 16.59
C LEU A 34 -12.48 -3.36 16.79
N GLY A 35 -13.72 -3.54 17.25
CA GLY A 35 -14.34 -4.86 17.35
C GLY A 35 -14.51 -5.51 15.97
N LEU A 36 -15.02 -4.74 15.00
CA LEU A 36 -15.22 -5.19 13.62
C LEU A 36 -13.89 -5.44 12.91
N SER A 37 -12.87 -4.59 13.07
CA SER A 37 -11.56 -4.79 12.46
C SER A 37 -10.91 -6.11 12.89
N ARG A 38 -11.10 -6.52 14.16
CA ARG A 38 -10.68 -7.85 14.65
C ARG A 38 -11.37 -9.02 13.95
N THR A 39 -12.64 -8.85 13.56
CA THR A 39 -13.35 -9.90 12.82
C THR A 39 -12.84 -10.07 11.39
N VAL A 40 -12.16 -9.07 10.84
CA VAL A 40 -11.49 -9.15 9.53
C VAL A 40 -10.30 -10.13 9.56
N GLY A 41 -9.77 -10.46 10.75
CA GLY A 41 -8.78 -11.51 10.95
C GLY A 41 -9.35 -12.92 11.21
N ASP A 42 -10.68 -13.12 11.15
CA ASP A 42 -11.29 -14.44 11.42
C ASP A 42 -10.87 -15.48 10.36
N ARG A 43 -10.75 -16.75 10.75
CA ARG A 43 -10.39 -17.83 9.81
C ARG A 43 -11.47 -18.10 8.76
N ARG A 44 -12.72 -17.78 9.04
CA ARG A 44 -13.87 -17.99 8.15
C ARG A 44 -14.02 -16.79 7.24
N GLN A 45 -13.87 -17.00 5.92
CA GLN A 45 -14.03 -15.95 4.91
C GLN A 45 -15.36 -15.19 5.07
N SER A 46 -16.47 -15.88 5.29
CA SER A 46 -17.78 -15.25 5.45
C SER A 46 -17.85 -14.28 6.63
N VAL A 47 -17.11 -14.54 7.71
CA VAL A 47 -17.04 -13.63 8.87
C VAL A 47 -16.13 -12.45 8.54
N ARG A 48 -14.96 -12.69 7.93
CA ARG A 48 -14.04 -11.61 7.53
C ARG A 48 -14.72 -10.58 6.63
N ILE A 49 -15.31 -11.06 5.54
CA ILE A 49 -15.95 -10.21 4.54
C ILE A 49 -17.13 -9.47 5.15
N LYS A 50 -17.99 -10.15 5.92
CA LYS A 50 -19.12 -9.50 6.57
C LYS A 50 -18.67 -8.46 7.59
N GLY A 51 -17.62 -8.73 8.36
CA GLY A 51 -17.01 -7.79 9.30
C GLY A 51 -16.51 -6.54 8.60
N LEU A 52 -15.72 -6.71 7.53
CA LEU A 52 -15.19 -5.63 6.72
C LEU A 52 -16.30 -4.78 6.07
N VAL A 53 -17.25 -5.42 5.40
CA VAL A 53 -18.39 -4.73 4.76
C VAL A 53 -19.22 -3.95 5.79
N THR A 54 -19.45 -4.54 6.97
CA THR A 54 -20.19 -3.86 8.05
C THR A 54 -19.41 -2.65 8.56
N MET A 55 -18.10 -2.80 8.76
CA MET A 55 -17.23 -1.71 9.22
C MET A 55 -17.21 -0.54 8.22
N LEU A 56 -16.98 -0.83 6.94
CA LEU A 56 -17.03 0.17 5.88
C LEU A 56 -18.43 0.80 5.77
N GLY A 57 -19.50 0.02 5.97
CA GLY A 57 -20.87 0.51 6.02
C GLY A 57 -21.11 1.52 7.15
N VAL A 58 -20.63 1.22 8.36
CA VAL A 58 -20.70 2.13 9.52
C VAL A 58 -19.94 3.42 9.22
N ILE A 59 -18.71 3.34 8.71
CA ILE A 59 -17.92 4.54 8.36
C ILE A 59 -18.64 5.36 7.28
N ASN A 60 -19.15 4.69 6.24
CA ASN A 60 -19.89 5.35 5.16
C ASN A 60 -21.17 6.05 5.67
N GLN A 61 -21.90 5.42 6.58
CA GLN A 61 -23.11 6.00 7.15
C GLN A 61 -22.81 7.20 8.05
N HIS A 62 -21.75 7.15 8.85
CA HIS A 62 -21.47 8.22 9.81
C HIS A 62 -20.76 9.41 9.19
N PHE A 63 -19.83 9.19 8.27
CA PHE A 63 -18.99 10.25 7.71
C PHE A 63 -19.42 10.69 6.30
N PHE A 64 -20.29 9.93 5.63
CA PHE A 64 -20.69 10.22 4.25
C PHE A 64 -22.21 10.16 4.01
N ALA A 65 -23.04 10.19 5.06
CA ALA A 65 -24.51 10.11 4.95
C ALA A 65 -25.13 11.20 4.05
N ASN A 66 -24.49 12.37 3.94
CA ASN A 66 -24.99 13.50 3.16
C ASN A 66 -24.42 13.58 1.75
N SER A 67 -23.67 12.58 1.27
CA SER A 67 -23.22 12.63 -0.12
C SER A 67 -24.45 12.53 -1.04
N PRO A 68 -24.70 13.48 -1.94
CA PRO A 68 -25.82 13.42 -2.87
C PRO A 68 -25.58 12.23 -3.79
N THR A 69 -26.14 11.09 -3.40
CA THR A 69 -26.10 9.87 -4.16
C THR A 69 -27.41 9.83 -4.92
N GLU A 70 -27.27 9.94 -6.24
CA GLU A 70 -28.29 9.89 -7.29
C GLU A 70 -29.04 11.19 -7.60
N PRO A 71 -29.04 11.64 -8.87
CA PRO A 71 -30.03 12.59 -9.36
C PRO A 71 -31.37 11.87 -9.36
N LYS A 72 -32.20 12.14 -8.35
CA LYS A 72 -33.62 11.81 -8.44
C LYS A 72 -34.20 12.67 -9.57
N ASN A 73 -34.62 12.01 -10.64
CA ASN A 73 -35.49 12.59 -11.66
C ASN A 73 -36.87 12.79 -11.02
N ASP A 74 -37.03 13.82 -10.21
CA ASP A 74 -38.34 14.26 -9.76
C ASP A 74 -38.46 15.75 -10.12
N GLU A 75 -39.09 15.97 -11.29
CA GLU A 75 -39.76 17.23 -11.59
C GLU A 75 -40.83 17.46 -10.50
N ASP A 76 -40.95 18.72 -10.03
CA ASP A 76 -41.99 19.23 -9.12
C ASP A 76 -41.82 18.97 -7.60
N SER A 77 -40.90 19.72 -6.95
CA SER A 77 -41.21 20.34 -5.64
C SER A 77 -40.22 21.47 -5.30
N ASP A 78 -40.70 22.72 -5.43
CA ASP A 78 -40.03 23.96 -5.00
C ASP A 78 -40.07 24.11 -3.46
N ASP A 79 -39.40 23.24 -2.72
CA ASP A 79 -39.06 23.48 -1.31
C ASP A 79 -37.56 23.27 -1.13
N GLU A 80 -36.80 24.37 -1.28
CA GLU A 80 -35.37 24.47 -0.95
C GLU A 80 -35.14 24.22 0.54
N MET A 81 -35.12 22.95 0.95
CA MET A 81 -34.53 22.55 2.22
C MET A 81 -33.03 22.39 1.98
N GLU A 82 -32.25 23.44 2.29
CA GLU A 82 -30.79 23.36 2.31
C GLU A 82 -30.34 22.13 3.12
N PRO A 83 -29.34 21.35 2.66
CA PRO A 83 -28.80 20.24 3.42
C PRO A 83 -28.12 20.77 4.71
N THR A 84 -28.83 20.70 5.83
CA THR A 84 -28.49 21.41 7.09
C THR A 84 -27.33 20.83 7.89
N THR A 85 -26.48 19.99 7.33
CA THR A 85 -25.23 19.59 8.02
C THR A 85 -24.07 19.62 7.05
N SER A 86 -23.47 20.81 6.91
CA SER A 86 -22.16 20.99 6.29
C SER A 86 -21.15 20.01 6.90
N PRO A 87 -20.27 19.40 6.09
CA PRO A 87 -19.25 18.48 6.59
C PRO A 87 -18.44 19.17 7.69
N GLN A 88 -18.34 18.55 8.87
CA GLN A 88 -17.60 19.15 9.97
C GLN A 88 -16.11 18.92 9.74
N HIS A 89 -15.27 19.93 9.92
CA HIS A 89 -13.83 19.80 9.75
C HIS A 89 -13.22 18.68 10.64
N GLY A 90 -13.86 18.33 11.75
CA GLY A 90 -13.47 17.20 12.61
C GLY A 90 -13.66 15.81 11.96
N ASP A 91 -14.55 15.69 10.99
CA ASP A 91 -14.87 14.41 10.34
C ASP A 91 -13.68 13.89 9.53
N LEU A 92 -12.99 14.78 8.81
CA LEU A 92 -11.82 14.40 8.00
C LEU A 92 -10.63 13.96 8.86
N GLN A 93 -10.37 14.66 9.97
CA GLN A 93 -9.34 14.25 10.94
C GLN A 93 -9.67 12.89 11.57
N THR A 94 -10.95 12.66 11.84
CA THR A 94 -11.44 11.39 12.37
C THR A 94 -11.29 10.27 11.35
N LEU A 95 -11.58 10.53 10.07
CA LEU A 95 -11.33 9.59 8.98
C LEU A 95 -9.84 9.23 8.87
N GLN A 96 -8.93 10.21 8.92
CA GLN A 96 -7.49 9.92 8.95
C GLN A 96 -7.10 9.04 10.14
N LEU A 97 -7.70 9.28 11.32
CA LEU A 97 -7.48 8.44 12.49
C LEU A 97 -8.00 7.02 12.29
N ILE A 98 -9.14 6.84 11.62
CA ILE A 98 -9.69 5.54 11.24
C ILE A 98 -8.74 4.80 10.29
N PHE A 99 -8.21 5.48 9.28
CA PHE A 99 -7.21 4.88 8.39
C PHE A 99 -6.03 4.35 9.19
N ARG A 100 -5.40 5.21 10.00
CA ARG A 100 -4.18 4.86 10.74
C ARG A 100 -4.40 3.85 11.86
N GLY A 101 -5.49 3.98 12.61
CA GLY A 101 -5.74 3.20 13.81
C GLY A 101 -6.62 1.97 13.63
N VAL A 102 -7.31 1.84 12.49
CA VAL A 102 -8.25 0.74 12.23
C VAL A 102 -7.96 0.05 10.90
N LEU A 103 -7.86 0.78 9.79
CA LEU A 103 -7.76 0.17 8.46
C LEU A 103 -6.34 -0.33 8.15
N THR A 104 -5.30 0.46 8.41
CA THR A 104 -3.91 0.05 8.19
C THR A 104 -3.54 -1.20 9.00
N PRO A 105 -3.86 -1.32 10.31
CA PRO A 105 -3.54 -2.51 11.09
C PRO A 105 -4.22 -3.79 10.62
N ILE A 106 -5.30 -3.72 9.83
CA ILE A 106 -5.93 -4.93 9.25
C ILE A 106 -4.98 -5.67 8.31
N LEU A 107 -4.01 -4.96 7.69
CA LEU A 107 -3.01 -5.58 6.82
C LEU A 107 -2.12 -6.58 7.57
N GLU A 108 -1.96 -6.44 8.90
CA GLU A 108 -1.19 -7.38 9.72
C GLU A 108 -1.79 -8.80 9.67
N TYR A 109 -3.11 -8.94 9.42
CA TYR A 109 -3.73 -10.25 9.27
C TYR A 109 -3.20 -11.01 8.04
N ALA A 110 -2.80 -10.31 6.97
CA ALA A 110 -2.18 -10.91 5.80
C ALA A 110 -0.83 -11.58 6.14
N GLU A 111 -0.08 -10.98 7.07
CA GLU A 111 1.22 -11.50 7.52
C GLU A 111 1.05 -12.72 8.43
N THR A 112 0.04 -12.70 9.30
CA THR A 112 -0.22 -13.82 10.21
C THR A 112 -0.75 -15.07 9.50
N ASP A 113 -1.47 -14.94 8.39
CA ASP A 113 -2.02 -16.07 7.63
C ASP A 113 -0.90 -16.84 6.87
N MET A 114 0.19 -16.16 6.50
CA MET A 114 1.36 -16.72 5.81
C MET A 114 2.18 -17.71 6.65
N THR A 115 2.05 -17.68 7.98
CA THR A 115 2.76 -18.60 8.88
C THR A 115 2.41 -20.09 8.67
N LYS A 116 1.44 -20.40 7.81
CA LYS A 116 1.04 -21.77 7.45
C LYS A 116 1.60 -22.28 6.12
N GLY A 117 2.26 -21.44 5.31
CA GLY A 117 2.68 -21.80 3.95
C GLY A 117 3.91 -21.04 3.50
N VAL A 118 5.09 -21.46 3.96
CA VAL A 118 6.37 -20.98 3.43
C VAL A 118 6.47 -21.42 1.96
N GLY A 119 6.37 -20.48 1.00
CA GLY A 119 7.03 -20.64 -0.30
C GLY A 119 6.25 -20.43 -1.60
N SER A 120 4.98 -20.03 -1.62
CA SER A 120 4.30 -19.76 -2.90
C SER A 120 4.38 -18.28 -3.27
N ALA A 121 5.45 -17.88 -3.97
CA ALA A 121 5.45 -16.61 -4.70
C ALA A 121 4.32 -16.65 -5.75
N PRO A 122 3.52 -15.56 -5.91
CA PRO A 122 2.53 -15.49 -6.97
C PRO A 122 3.21 -15.73 -8.34
N LEU A 123 2.59 -16.56 -9.17
CA LEU A 123 3.12 -16.86 -10.50
C LEU A 123 2.97 -15.61 -11.39
N LEU A 124 4.10 -15.17 -11.97
CA LEU A 124 4.12 -14.21 -13.10
C LEU A 124 3.21 -14.70 -14.23
N SER A 125 2.66 -13.77 -15.01
CA SER A 125 2.00 -14.10 -16.28
C SER A 125 2.96 -14.93 -17.15
N ASN A 126 2.42 -15.92 -17.86
CA ASN A 126 3.23 -16.83 -18.70
C ASN A 126 3.99 -16.11 -19.81
N ASP A 127 3.56 -14.90 -20.18
CA ASP A 127 4.16 -14.08 -21.23
C ASP A 127 5.28 -13.16 -20.71
N PHE A 128 5.56 -13.18 -19.39
CA PHE A 128 6.63 -12.36 -18.81
C PHE A 128 7.99 -13.03 -19.03
N GLU A 129 8.83 -12.43 -19.89
CA GLU A 129 10.24 -12.77 -19.98
C GLU A 129 10.94 -12.38 -18.68
N ARG A 130 11.22 -13.39 -17.85
CA ARG A 130 12.05 -13.24 -16.67
C ARG A 130 13.48 -12.96 -17.11
N PHE A 131 13.84 -11.69 -17.23
CA PHE A 131 15.22 -11.30 -17.55
C PHE A 131 16.25 -11.83 -16.52
N ILE A 132 15.83 -12.20 -15.29
CA ILE A 132 16.75 -12.41 -14.15
C ILE A 132 16.37 -13.61 -13.22
N THR A 133 15.39 -14.45 -13.58
CA THR A 133 15.03 -15.63 -12.75
C THR A 133 15.02 -16.94 -13.53
N ARG A 134 15.71 -17.95 -13.00
CA ARG A 134 15.50 -19.36 -13.35
C ARG A 134 14.01 -19.66 -13.22
N LYS A 135 13.44 -20.39 -14.20
CA LYS A 135 12.06 -20.91 -14.09
C LYS A 135 11.92 -21.60 -12.73
N PRO A 136 10.92 -21.25 -11.91
CA PRO A 136 10.70 -21.96 -10.66
C PRO A 136 10.47 -23.43 -11.01
N SER A 137 11.14 -24.33 -10.28
CA SER A 137 10.74 -25.75 -10.24
C SER A 137 9.24 -25.78 -9.94
N PRO A 138 8.45 -26.65 -10.59
CA PRO A 138 6.99 -26.68 -10.41
C PRO A 138 6.65 -26.93 -8.94
N ALA A 139 6.52 -25.84 -8.19
CA ALA A 139 6.07 -25.85 -6.81
C ALA A 139 4.59 -26.20 -6.84
N VAL A 140 4.24 -27.15 -5.99
CA VAL A 140 2.89 -27.69 -5.81
C VAL A 140 1.88 -26.54 -5.78
N THR A 141 0.98 -26.55 -6.75
CA THR A 141 -0.23 -25.72 -6.78
C THR A 141 -1.12 -26.14 -5.61
N THR A 142 -0.86 -25.64 -4.42
CA THR A 142 -1.91 -25.56 -3.41
C THR A 142 -2.78 -24.37 -3.78
N ASP A 143 -3.84 -24.67 -4.54
CA ASP A 143 -5.02 -23.83 -4.78
C ASP A 143 -5.69 -23.47 -3.44
N SER A 144 -4.99 -22.73 -2.57
CA SER A 144 -5.60 -22.20 -1.34
C SER A 144 -6.31 -20.89 -1.67
N LYS A 145 -7.39 -20.98 -2.45
CA LYS A 145 -8.31 -19.87 -2.77
C LYS A 145 -8.99 -19.23 -1.53
N ASP A 146 -8.66 -19.70 -0.33
CA ASP A 146 -9.22 -19.25 0.94
C ASP A 146 -8.27 -18.35 1.75
N SER A 147 -7.08 -18.01 1.21
CA SER A 147 -6.13 -17.15 1.92
C SER A 147 -6.73 -15.77 2.19
N TRP A 148 -6.30 -15.14 3.29
CA TRP A 148 -6.74 -13.77 3.62
C TRP A 148 -6.47 -12.81 2.47
N ILE A 149 -5.29 -12.93 1.85
CA ILE A 149 -4.84 -12.09 0.74
C ILE A 149 -5.79 -12.24 -0.45
N ASP A 150 -6.09 -13.47 -0.88
CA ASP A 150 -6.91 -13.70 -2.07
C ASP A 150 -8.37 -13.29 -1.91
N THR A 151 -8.86 -13.27 -0.67
CA THR A 151 -10.28 -13.07 -0.39
C THR A 151 -10.63 -11.71 0.18
N THR A 152 -9.72 -11.07 0.93
CA THR A 152 -10.04 -9.88 1.74
C THR A 152 -9.29 -8.63 1.28
N PHE A 153 -8.07 -8.78 0.74
CA PHE A 153 -7.20 -7.64 0.41
C PHE A 153 -7.88 -6.64 -0.53
N GLU A 154 -8.39 -7.12 -1.67
CA GLU A 154 -9.03 -6.26 -2.67
C GLU A 154 -10.22 -5.50 -2.08
N HIS A 155 -11.10 -6.19 -1.33
CA HIS A 155 -12.23 -5.54 -0.68
C HIS A 155 -11.82 -4.46 0.33
N LEU A 156 -10.72 -4.67 1.06
CA LEU A 156 -10.19 -3.67 1.98
C LEU A 156 -9.70 -2.44 1.21
N MET A 157 -8.85 -2.67 0.20
CA MET A 157 -8.25 -1.59 -0.57
C MET A 157 -9.29 -0.82 -1.38
N ASP A 158 -10.23 -1.50 -2.03
CA ASP A 158 -11.34 -0.86 -2.74
C ASP A 158 -12.21 -0.03 -1.80
N GLY A 159 -12.47 -0.51 -0.59
CA GLY A 159 -13.16 0.24 0.45
C GLY A 159 -12.42 1.52 0.84
N CYS A 160 -11.10 1.42 1.05
CA CYS A 160 -10.24 2.55 1.39
C CYS A 160 -10.16 3.58 0.27
N VAL A 161 -9.98 3.13 -0.98
CA VAL A 161 -9.96 4.01 -2.16
C VAL A 161 -11.33 4.66 -2.34
N SER A 162 -12.43 3.92 -2.23
CA SER A 162 -13.78 4.47 -2.33
C SER A 162 -14.02 5.57 -1.29
N MET A 163 -13.60 5.36 -0.04
CA MET A 163 -13.67 6.38 1.00
C MET A 163 -12.81 7.61 0.67
N CYS A 164 -11.60 7.41 0.14
CA CYS A 164 -10.72 8.49 -0.31
C CYS A 164 -11.40 9.33 -1.39
N LEU A 165 -11.89 8.71 -2.46
CA LEU A 165 -12.53 9.40 -3.59
C LEU A 165 -13.78 10.17 -3.13
N ARG A 166 -14.64 9.53 -2.32
CA ARG A 166 -15.82 10.19 -1.75
C ARG A 166 -15.44 11.38 -0.86
N SER A 167 -14.31 11.31 -0.15
CA SER A 167 -13.86 12.43 0.68
C SER A 167 -13.43 13.62 -0.15
N MET A 168 -12.82 13.38 -1.30
CA MET A 168 -12.44 14.43 -2.23
C MET A 168 -13.68 15.11 -2.82
N ASP A 169 -14.73 14.35 -3.11
CA ASP A 169 -15.99 14.90 -3.59
C ASP A 169 -16.71 15.73 -2.53
N LEU A 170 -16.80 15.22 -1.30
CA LEU A 170 -17.59 15.80 -0.22
C LEU A 170 -16.87 16.93 0.52
N TYR A 171 -15.60 16.73 0.88
CA TYR A 171 -14.80 17.66 1.68
C TYR A 171 -13.88 18.55 0.84
N LYS A 172 -13.76 18.29 -0.47
CA LYS A 172 -12.83 19.01 -1.39
C LYS A 172 -11.38 18.98 -0.89
N SER A 173 -10.98 17.86 -0.29
CA SER A 173 -9.64 17.66 0.25
C SER A 173 -9.07 16.32 -0.20
N ASP A 174 -7.78 16.32 -0.52
CA ASP A 174 -6.96 15.15 -0.87
C ASP A 174 -6.28 14.50 0.35
N ALA A 175 -6.65 14.89 1.58
CA ALA A 175 -5.97 14.43 2.80
C ALA A 175 -6.00 12.90 3.01
N LEU A 176 -6.97 12.18 2.42
CA LEU A 176 -7.02 10.71 2.47
C LEU A 176 -6.17 10.03 1.39
N VAL A 177 -5.69 10.76 0.38
CA VAL A 177 -4.75 10.23 -0.62
C VAL A 177 -3.47 9.79 0.06
N GLU A 178 -2.94 10.61 0.98
CA GLU A 178 -1.76 10.26 1.78
C GLU A 178 -1.98 9.00 2.64
N GLU A 179 -3.19 8.80 3.18
CA GLU A 179 -3.49 7.61 3.98
C GLU A 179 -3.55 6.34 3.12
N VAL A 180 -4.13 6.42 1.93
CA VAL A 180 -4.12 5.30 0.97
C VAL A 180 -2.69 4.98 0.54
N LEU A 181 -1.88 6.00 0.23
CA LEU A 181 -0.46 5.79 -0.10
C LEU A 181 0.33 5.22 1.07
N ALA A 182 0.06 5.65 2.30
CA ALA A 182 0.67 5.09 3.49
C ALA A 182 0.30 3.61 3.69
N MET A 183 -0.96 3.23 3.48
CA MET A 183 -1.41 1.82 3.50
C MET A 183 -0.71 0.99 2.42
N LEU A 184 -0.63 1.52 1.20
CA LEU A 184 0.08 0.87 0.11
C LEU A 184 1.57 0.72 0.44
N ASN A 185 2.20 1.74 1.02
CA ASN A 185 3.59 1.67 1.47
C ASN A 185 3.79 0.60 2.56
N SER A 186 2.85 0.44 3.49
CA SER A 186 2.86 -0.67 4.46
C SER A 186 2.85 -2.04 3.77
N CYS A 187 2.10 -2.19 2.67
CA CYS A 187 2.14 -3.41 1.86
C CYS A 187 3.52 -3.64 1.24
N LEU A 188 4.16 -2.58 0.71
CA LEU A 188 5.45 -2.68 0.03
C LEU A 188 6.63 -2.99 0.94
N ILE A 189 6.54 -2.60 2.22
CA ILE A 189 7.60 -2.86 3.22
C ILE A 189 7.37 -4.17 3.99
N SER A 190 6.22 -4.82 3.81
CA SER A 190 5.90 -6.09 4.45
C SER A 190 6.87 -7.18 4.04
N ASP A 191 7.15 -8.11 4.96
CA ASP A 191 7.91 -9.32 4.67
C ASP A 191 7.12 -10.30 3.77
N SER A 192 5.81 -10.09 3.61
CA SER A 192 4.96 -10.85 2.69
C SER A 192 5.14 -10.37 1.25
N GLY A 193 5.86 -11.16 0.46
CA GLY A 193 6.06 -10.86 -0.96
C GLY A 193 4.75 -10.80 -1.78
N ALA A 194 3.75 -11.60 -1.42
CA ALA A 194 2.44 -11.55 -2.07
C ALA A 194 1.71 -10.23 -1.76
N LEU A 195 1.78 -9.76 -0.52
CA LEU A 195 1.19 -8.48 -0.11
C LEU A 195 1.88 -7.30 -0.81
N ALA A 196 3.22 -7.33 -0.91
CA ALA A 196 3.98 -6.30 -1.62
C ALA A 196 3.61 -6.23 -3.11
N VAL A 197 3.41 -7.37 -3.78
CA VAL A 197 3.03 -7.42 -5.21
C VAL A 197 1.62 -6.88 -5.43
N LEU A 198 0.66 -7.27 -4.59
CA LEU A 198 -0.70 -6.74 -4.69
C LEU A 198 -0.74 -5.25 -4.33
N GLY A 199 0.03 -4.82 -3.33
CA GLY A 199 0.25 -3.42 -3.02
C GLY A 199 0.79 -2.63 -4.22
N LEU A 200 1.79 -3.16 -4.94
CA LEU A 200 2.31 -2.53 -6.17
C LEU A 200 1.24 -2.42 -7.26
N ARG A 201 0.47 -3.49 -7.49
CA ARG A 201 -0.61 -3.48 -8.49
C ARG A 201 -1.68 -2.47 -8.14
N LYS A 202 -2.12 -2.45 -6.88
CA LYS A 202 -3.13 -1.51 -6.40
C LYS A 202 -2.61 -0.07 -6.40
N LEU A 203 -1.33 0.15 -6.11
CA LEU A 203 -0.69 1.46 -6.28
C LEU A 203 -0.77 1.94 -7.74
N HIS A 204 -0.40 1.08 -8.69
CA HIS A 204 -0.47 1.40 -10.11
C HIS A 204 -1.92 1.67 -10.55
N GLN A 205 -2.87 0.84 -10.15
CA GLN A 205 -4.29 1.05 -10.42
C GLN A 205 -4.77 2.39 -9.84
N PHE A 206 -4.44 2.67 -8.58
CA PHE A 206 -4.86 3.88 -7.89
C PHE A 206 -4.40 5.15 -8.62
N ILE A 207 -3.12 5.22 -9.00
CA ILE A 207 -2.55 6.41 -9.66
C ILE A 207 -2.92 6.54 -11.15
N THR A 208 -3.28 5.44 -11.83
CA THR A 208 -3.53 5.46 -13.29
C THR A 208 -5.00 5.33 -13.67
N GLU A 209 -5.85 4.78 -12.81
CA GLU A 209 -7.25 4.47 -13.14
C GLU A 209 -8.24 5.12 -12.18
N GLU A 210 -7.93 5.20 -10.89
CA GLU A 210 -8.91 5.57 -9.86
C GLU A 210 -8.85 7.06 -9.48
N ILE A 211 -7.66 7.62 -9.26
CA ILE A 211 -7.51 9.03 -8.86
C ILE A 211 -7.53 9.98 -10.07
N SER A 212 -8.28 11.08 -9.97
CA SER A 212 -8.24 12.14 -10.98
C SER A 212 -6.90 12.88 -10.95
N LYS A 213 -6.38 13.20 -12.14
CA LYS A 213 -5.05 13.80 -12.34
C LYS A 213 -4.89 15.16 -11.66
N GLU A 214 -5.99 15.86 -11.41
CA GLU A 214 -6.00 17.16 -10.72
C GLU A 214 -5.61 17.06 -9.24
N PHE A 215 -5.72 15.87 -8.64
CA PHE A 215 -5.36 15.60 -7.25
C PHE A 215 -3.99 14.93 -7.10
N LEU A 216 -3.28 14.70 -8.21
CA LEU A 216 -1.90 14.21 -8.18
C LEU A 216 -0.93 15.39 -8.01
N SER A 217 -0.75 15.80 -6.76
CA SER A 217 0.20 16.85 -6.38
C SER A 217 1.67 16.41 -6.57
N ASP A 218 2.58 17.38 -6.55
CA ASP A 218 4.03 17.09 -6.57
C ASP A 218 4.45 16.20 -5.41
N ASP A 219 3.88 16.41 -4.21
CA ASP A 219 4.12 15.58 -3.02
C ASP A 219 3.58 14.15 -3.17
N THR A 220 2.46 13.99 -3.89
CA THR A 220 1.92 12.67 -4.24
C THR A 220 2.89 11.93 -5.16
N TRP A 221 3.37 12.60 -6.21
CA TRP A 221 4.38 12.03 -7.11
C TRP A 221 5.69 11.73 -6.41
N ALA A 222 6.13 12.59 -5.49
CA ALA A 222 7.30 12.35 -4.66
C ALA A 222 7.16 11.01 -3.93
N THR A 223 6.06 10.85 -3.20
CA THR A 223 5.76 9.64 -2.43
C THR A 223 5.74 8.40 -3.31
N VAL A 224 4.98 8.42 -4.41
CA VAL A 224 4.88 7.30 -5.36
C VAL A 224 6.24 6.94 -5.96
N CYS A 225 7.02 7.93 -6.38
CA CYS A 225 8.34 7.71 -6.97
C CYS A 225 9.32 7.10 -5.97
N HIS A 226 9.29 7.56 -4.72
CA HIS A 226 10.11 6.99 -3.65
C HIS A 226 9.71 5.56 -3.31
N MET A 227 8.41 5.26 -3.26
CA MET A 227 7.89 3.90 -3.07
C MET A 227 8.38 2.95 -4.17
N LEU A 228 8.20 3.34 -5.44
CA LEU A 228 8.63 2.53 -6.59
C LEU A 228 10.14 2.32 -6.62
N ARG A 229 10.93 3.38 -6.37
CA ARG A 229 12.40 3.27 -6.33
C ARG A 229 12.87 2.35 -5.21
N ARG A 230 12.23 2.37 -4.04
CA ARG A 230 12.53 1.46 -2.94
C ARG A 230 12.32 -0.01 -3.34
N CYS A 231 11.26 -0.30 -4.09
CA CYS A 231 11.01 -1.65 -4.61
C CYS A 231 12.07 -2.14 -5.62
N LEU A 232 12.83 -1.24 -6.22
CA LEU A 232 13.95 -1.59 -7.10
C LEU A 232 15.25 -1.89 -6.36
N SER A 233 15.43 -1.38 -5.13
CA SER A 233 16.70 -1.48 -4.41
C SER A 233 17.02 -2.90 -3.97
N VAL A 234 18.26 -3.34 -4.21
CA VAL A 234 18.77 -4.62 -3.72
C VAL A 234 19.38 -4.41 -2.34
N ARG A 235 18.68 -4.85 -1.28
CA ARG A 235 19.21 -4.78 0.08
C ARG A 235 20.37 -5.76 0.27
N GLY A 236 21.43 -5.33 0.95
CA GLY A 236 22.55 -6.19 1.33
C GLY A 236 23.53 -6.51 0.19
N LEU A 237 23.39 -5.90 -0.98
CA LEU A 237 24.34 -6.10 -2.07
C LEU A 237 25.74 -5.61 -1.64
N PRO A 238 26.77 -6.47 -1.64
CA PRO A 238 28.11 -6.05 -1.30
C PRO A 238 28.61 -4.98 -2.29
N PRO A 239 29.35 -3.97 -1.83
CA PRO A 239 29.88 -2.94 -2.71
C PRO A 239 30.79 -3.59 -3.76
N PRO A 240 30.79 -3.08 -5.02
CA PRO A 240 31.62 -3.63 -6.07
C PRO A 240 33.08 -3.63 -5.62
N THR A 241 33.70 -4.81 -5.62
CA THR A 241 35.07 -5.06 -5.14
C THR A 241 36.14 -4.38 -5.99
N SER A 242 35.76 -3.62 -7.02
CA SER A 242 36.65 -2.93 -7.97
C SER A 242 37.46 -1.78 -7.36
N ASN A 243 37.11 -1.28 -6.17
CA ASN A 243 37.82 -0.15 -5.55
C ASN A 243 38.77 -0.55 -4.41
N VAL A 244 38.84 -1.82 -4.02
CA VAL A 244 39.79 -2.27 -2.98
C VAL A 244 41.18 -2.56 -3.56
N ALA A 245 41.29 -2.79 -4.87
CA ALA A 245 42.57 -3.13 -5.52
C ALA A 245 43.33 -1.92 -6.10
N THR A 246 42.73 -0.73 -6.16
CA THR A 246 43.30 0.41 -6.88
C THR A 246 43.10 1.73 -6.15
N GLU A 247 43.65 1.87 -4.95
CA GLU A 247 44.06 3.19 -4.44
C GLU A 247 45.01 3.09 -3.23
N THR A 248 46.04 2.25 -3.33
CA THR A 248 47.25 2.44 -2.50
C THR A 248 48.50 1.89 -3.21
N LYS A 249 48.79 2.40 -4.41
CA LYS A 249 50.18 2.38 -4.91
C LYS A 249 50.97 3.47 -4.17
N GLY A 250 51.24 3.22 -2.89
CA GLY A 250 51.99 4.11 -2.04
C GLY A 250 52.42 3.36 -0.78
N ASN A 251 53.60 2.73 -0.86
CA ASN A 251 54.44 2.27 0.24
C ASN A 251 53.75 1.93 1.58
N ASN A 252 53.56 0.65 1.88
CA ASN A 252 53.90 0.10 3.21
C ASN A 252 53.71 -1.42 3.23
N SER A 253 54.77 -2.12 3.62
CA SER A 253 54.83 -3.57 3.87
C SER A 253 54.12 -3.97 5.18
N GLY A 254 52.91 -3.46 5.42
CA GLY A 254 52.18 -3.61 6.69
C GLY A 254 50.69 -3.96 6.55
N ASN A 255 50.20 -4.24 5.34
CA ASN A 255 48.76 -4.31 5.05
C ASN A 255 48.24 -5.70 4.64
N GLU A 256 49.04 -6.77 4.74
CA GLU A 256 48.55 -8.12 4.41
C GLU A 256 47.43 -8.57 5.37
N ASP A 257 47.55 -8.28 6.66
CA ASP A 257 46.51 -8.58 7.65
C ASP A 257 45.23 -7.75 7.42
N GLU A 258 45.36 -6.48 6.99
CA GLU A 258 44.23 -5.61 6.67
C GLU A 258 43.51 -6.07 5.38
N GLU A 259 44.27 -6.55 4.39
CA GLU A 259 43.71 -7.09 3.15
C GLU A 259 43.02 -8.45 3.39
N ILE A 260 43.59 -9.29 4.25
CA ILE A 260 42.98 -10.55 4.68
C ILE A 260 41.65 -10.27 5.41
N GLU A 261 41.61 -9.30 6.32
CA GLU A 261 40.40 -8.97 7.05
C GLU A 261 39.32 -8.37 6.12
N LYS A 262 39.69 -7.46 5.21
CA LYS A 262 38.75 -6.94 4.19
C LYS A 262 38.16 -8.04 3.31
N ARG A 263 38.97 -9.03 2.91
CA ARG A 263 38.49 -10.19 2.16
C ARG A 263 37.57 -11.07 3.00
N ARG A 264 37.85 -11.22 4.30
CA ARG A 264 37.00 -11.95 5.24
C ARG A 264 35.64 -11.27 5.40
N GLU A 265 35.62 -9.96 5.65
CA GLU A 265 34.40 -9.15 5.76
C GLU A 265 33.58 -9.19 4.47
N ALA A 266 34.22 -9.03 3.32
CA ALA A 266 33.55 -9.14 2.02
C ALA A 266 32.91 -10.51 1.81
N LYS A 267 33.57 -11.58 2.24
CA LYS A 267 33.01 -12.94 2.20
C LYS A 267 31.82 -13.10 3.13
N ILE A 268 31.90 -12.59 4.36
CA ILE A 268 30.78 -12.62 5.32
C ILE A 268 29.56 -11.89 4.76
N MET A 269 29.76 -10.68 4.22
CA MET A 269 28.69 -9.92 3.56
C MET A 269 28.09 -10.67 2.37
N MET A 270 28.91 -11.37 1.58
CA MET A 270 28.45 -12.18 0.47
C MET A 270 27.58 -13.36 0.94
N ASP A 271 28.04 -14.10 1.95
CA ASP A 271 27.32 -15.25 2.50
C ASP A 271 25.99 -14.81 3.15
N GLU A 272 25.97 -13.65 3.83
CA GLU A 272 24.75 -13.05 4.38
C GLU A 272 23.76 -12.64 3.29
N PHE A 273 24.23 -12.01 2.21
CA PHE A 273 23.40 -11.65 1.06
C PHE A 273 22.76 -12.88 0.41
N VAL A 274 23.54 -13.94 0.17
CA VAL A 274 23.04 -15.19 -0.43
C VAL A 274 21.99 -15.85 0.48
N LEU A 275 22.21 -15.83 1.80
CA LEU A 275 21.25 -16.35 2.75
C LEU A 275 19.95 -15.53 2.75
N GLU A 276 20.05 -14.21 2.77
CA GLU A 276 18.90 -13.30 2.76
C GLU A 276 18.06 -13.47 1.48
N GLU A 277 18.72 -13.61 0.32
CA GLU A 277 18.07 -13.83 -0.96
C GLU A 277 17.35 -15.19 -1.03
N ARG A 278 17.90 -16.23 -0.37
CA ARG A 278 17.22 -17.53 -0.24
C ARG A 278 15.94 -17.41 0.59
N VAL A 279 15.96 -16.62 1.66
CA VAL A 279 14.78 -16.39 2.53
C VAL A 279 13.75 -15.52 1.82
N LEU A 280 14.19 -14.50 1.07
CA LEU A 280 13.35 -13.47 0.48
C LEU A 280 13.30 -13.58 -1.05
N SER A 281 13.04 -14.79 -1.53
CA SER A 281 12.98 -15.13 -2.96
C SER A 281 11.98 -14.30 -3.79
N SER A 282 11.02 -13.63 -3.15
CA SER A 282 10.06 -12.72 -3.79
C SER A 282 10.63 -11.35 -4.16
N ARG A 283 11.79 -10.93 -3.64
CA ARG A 283 12.34 -9.58 -3.89
C ARG A 283 12.56 -9.30 -5.37
N ARG A 284 13.13 -10.25 -6.12
CA ARG A 284 13.30 -10.15 -7.58
C ARG A 284 11.97 -9.95 -8.30
N TYR A 285 10.95 -10.65 -7.83
CA TYR A 285 9.62 -10.57 -8.42
C TYR A 285 8.99 -9.20 -8.17
N ILE A 286 9.09 -8.69 -6.93
CA ILE A 286 8.66 -7.33 -6.56
C ILE A 286 9.38 -6.28 -7.42
N GLY A 287 10.71 -6.38 -7.53
CA GLY A 287 11.51 -5.48 -8.36
C GLY A 287 11.11 -5.51 -9.84
N SER A 288 10.81 -6.70 -10.37
CA SER A 288 10.33 -6.86 -11.76
C SER A 288 8.97 -6.19 -11.97
N CYS A 289 8.03 -6.35 -11.03
CA CYS A 289 6.74 -5.65 -11.07
C CYS A 289 6.91 -4.12 -10.96
N ALA A 290 7.82 -3.65 -10.11
CA ALA A 290 8.13 -2.22 -10.01
C ALA A 290 8.72 -1.67 -11.32
N THR A 291 9.63 -2.42 -11.97
CA THR A 291 10.16 -2.07 -13.30
C THR A 291 9.05 -1.94 -14.35
N GLU A 292 8.12 -2.88 -14.40
CA GLU A 292 6.98 -2.84 -15.31
C GLU A 292 6.10 -1.60 -15.09
N ILE A 293 5.76 -1.31 -13.83
CA ILE A 293 4.96 -0.14 -13.45
C ILE A 293 5.68 1.16 -13.82
N ILE A 294 6.98 1.28 -13.50
CA ILE A 294 7.78 2.47 -13.86
C ILE A 294 7.81 2.62 -15.39
N GLY A 295 8.02 1.53 -16.13
CA GLY A 295 8.01 1.53 -17.59
C GLY A 295 6.67 2.02 -18.15
N SER A 296 5.55 1.56 -17.60
CA SER A 296 4.19 2.01 -17.94
C SER A 296 4.02 3.53 -17.72
N LEU A 297 4.42 4.03 -16.55
CA LEU A 297 4.31 5.45 -16.20
C LEU A 297 5.19 6.34 -17.11
N LEU A 298 6.43 5.92 -17.37
CA LEU A 298 7.37 6.69 -18.21
C LEU A 298 6.99 6.67 -19.68
N SER A 299 6.36 5.59 -20.17
CA SER A 299 5.94 5.45 -21.57
C SER A 299 4.66 6.22 -21.87
N ASN A 300 3.86 6.56 -20.86
CA ASN A 300 2.62 7.30 -21.03
C ASN A 300 2.89 8.81 -20.94
N ASN A 301 2.74 9.51 -22.08
CA ASN A 301 2.94 10.96 -22.17
C ASN A 301 2.08 11.77 -21.20
N THR A 302 0.89 11.29 -20.83
CA THR A 302 0.04 12.04 -19.90
C THR A 302 0.60 11.97 -18.48
N TYR A 303 1.03 10.79 -18.03
CA TYR A 303 1.60 10.65 -16.69
C TYR A 303 2.98 11.30 -16.59
N SER A 304 3.82 11.20 -17.62
CA SER A 304 5.12 11.87 -17.64
C SER A 304 5.00 13.40 -17.59
N GLN A 305 3.96 13.97 -18.20
CA GLN A 305 3.66 15.41 -18.10
C GLN A 305 3.13 15.80 -16.73
N CYS A 306 2.17 15.05 -16.17
CA CYS A 306 1.60 15.33 -14.85
C CYS A 306 2.63 15.20 -13.72
N MET A 307 3.51 14.21 -13.80
CA MET A 307 4.56 13.95 -12.83
C MET A 307 5.69 15.01 -12.86
N GLY A 308 5.89 15.68 -14.00
CA GLY A 308 6.93 16.67 -14.16
C GLY A 308 8.34 16.09 -14.36
N LEU A 309 9.25 16.94 -14.84
CA LEU A 309 10.59 16.54 -15.28
C LEU A 309 11.46 15.99 -14.14
N GLY A 310 11.34 16.54 -12.93
CA GLY A 310 12.14 16.14 -11.77
C GLY A 310 11.92 14.67 -11.41
N TRP A 311 10.66 14.30 -11.21
CA TRP A 311 10.26 12.93 -10.88
C TRP A 311 10.44 11.96 -12.05
N TYR A 312 10.22 12.41 -13.29
CA TYR A 312 10.56 11.63 -14.48
C TYR A 312 12.04 11.22 -14.52
N LEU A 313 12.95 12.18 -14.31
CA LEU A 313 14.40 11.92 -14.27
C LEU A 313 14.77 11.06 -13.07
N PHE A 314 14.14 11.30 -11.91
CA PHE A 314 14.34 10.50 -10.70
C PHE A 314 13.99 9.03 -10.93
N LEU A 315 12.85 8.72 -11.56
CA LEU A 315 12.45 7.36 -11.88
C LEU A 315 13.33 6.74 -12.95
N THR A 316 13.67 7.48 -14.01
CA THR A 316 14.51 6.97 -15.10
C THR A 316 15.91 6.58 -14.60
N THR A 317 16.53 7.45 -13.80
CA THR A 317 17.85 7.18 -13.21
C THR A 317 17.79 6.09 -12.14
N GLY A 318 16.74 6.09 -11.31
CA GLY A 318 16.48 5.04 -10.33
C GLY A 318 16.30 3.67 -10.98
N LEU A 319 15.57 3.60 -12.10
CA LEU A 319 15.37 2.37 -12.87
C LEU A 319 16.68 1.83 -13.44
N GLY A 320 17.49 2.68 -14.05
CA GLY A 320 18.81 2.28 -14.56
C GLY A 320 19.71 1.72 -13.46
N ASN A 321 19.78 2.39 -12.31
CA ASN A 321 20.56 1.91 -11.17
C ASN A 321 20.01 0.58 -10.60
N GLY A 322 18.69 0.46 -10.46
CA GLY A 322 18.07 -0.76 -9.96
C GLY A 322 18.34 -1.97 -10.86
N ILE A 323 18.23 -1.80 -12.18
CA ILE A 323 18.57 -2.86 -13.14
C ILE A 323 20.03 -3.28 -12.99
N TYR A 324 20.95 -2.31 -12.90
CA TYR A 324 22.37 -2.59 -12.69
C TYR A 324 22.66 -3.35 -11.38
N GLU A 325 22.03 -2.94 -10.27
CA GLU A 325 22.15 -3.63 -8.98
C GLU A 325 21.61 -5.06 -9.05
N TRP A 326 20.45 -5.27 -9.69
CA TRP A 326 19.87 -6.61 -9.86
C TRP A 326 20.70 -7.51 -10.78
N GLU A 327 21.35 -6.96 -11.82
CA GLU A 327 22.29 -7.71 -12.64
C GLU A 327 23.55 -8.11 -11.86
N ALA A 328 24.07 -7.23 -11.00
CA ALA A 328 25.20 -7.54 -10.13
C ALA A 328 24.83 -8.64 -9.11
N ALA A 329 23.65 -8.52 -8.49
CA ALA A 329 23.09 -9.53 -7.59
C ALA A 329 22.93 -10.90 -8.28
N ALA A 330 22.46 -10.91 -9.53
CA ALA A 330 22.30 -12.13 -10.30
C ALA A 330 23.64 -12.86 -10.53
N LYS A 331 24.69 -12.12 -10.93
CA LYS A 331 26.04 -12.68 -11.14
C LYS A 331 26.62 -13.34 -9.89
N ILE A 332 26.39 -12.75 -8.73
CA ILE A 332 26.80 -13.30 -7.43
C ILE A 332 26.11 -14.65 -7.19
N MET A 333 24.79 -14.70 -7.40
CA MET A 333 23.98 -15.89 -7.15
C MET A 333 24.31 -17.03 -8.10
N ASP A 334 24.58 -16.73 -9.37
CA ASP A 334 25.00 -17.75 -10.36
C ASP A 334 26.36 -18.35 -9.98
N SER A 335 27.32 -17.51 -9.57
CA SER A 335 28.65 -17.95 -9.13
C SER A 335 28.59 -18.89 -7.91
N HIS A 336 27.70 -18.59 -6.95
CA HIS A 336 27.49 -19.46 -5.78
C HIS A 336 26.75 -20.75 -6.12
N ALA A 337 25.81 -20.72 -7.07
CA ALA A 337 25.10 -21.92 -7.51
C ALA A 337 26.03 -22.93 -8.21
N GLU A 338 27.04 -22.46 -8.95
CA GLU A 338 28.06 -23.31 -9.57
C GLU A 338 28.99 -23.97 -8.54
N LEU A 339 29.32 -23.26 -7.45
CA LEU A 339 30.12 -23.80 -6.34
C LEU A 339 29.38 -24.89 -5.57
N ASP A 340 28.08 -24.70 -5.31
CA ASP A 340 27.24 -25.71 -4.64
C ASP A 340 27.09 -26.99 -5.49
N GLN A 341 27.05 -26.88 -6.82
CA GLN A 341 26.97 -28.04 -7.72
C GLN A 341 28.29 -28.81 -7.78
N ASN A 342 29.43 -28.12 -7.87
CA ASN A 342 30.75 -28.75 -7.93
C ASN A 342 31.20 -29.34 -6.58
N GLY A 343 30.68 -28.85 -5.45
CA GLY A 343 30.94 -29.40 -4.12
C GLY A 343 30.16 -30.68 -3.78
N SER A 344 29.07 -30.96 -4.51
CA SER A 344 28.25 -32.17 -4.34
C SER A 344 28.75 -33.39 -5.12
N SER A 345 29.77 -33.21 -5.95
CA SER A 345 30.43 -34.25 -6.75
C SER A 345 31.80 -34.62 -6.20
N HIS A 346 31.85 -35.10 -4.95
CA HIS A 346 32.92 -36.00 -4.52
C HIS A 346 32.35 -37.05 -3.54
N PRO A 347 32.59 -38.36 -3.79
CA PRO A 347 32.04 -39.47 -3.00
C PRO A 347 32.68 -39.63 -1.61
#